data_AF-A0A075A604-F1
#
_entry.id   AF-A0A075A604-F1
#
_cell.length_a   1.000
_cell.length_b   1.000
_cell.length_c   1.000
_cell.angle_alpha   90.00
_cell.angle_beta   90.00
_cell.angle_gamma   90.00
#
_symmetry.space_group_name_H-M   'P 1'
#
loop_
_entity.id
_entity.type
_entity.pdbx_description
1 polymer ?
#
loop_
_entity_poly.entity_id
_entity_poly.type
_entity_poly.pdbx_seq_one_letter_code
_entity_poly.pdbx_strand_id
1 'polypeptide(L)'
;MHVSEANAKKCRWFYCGTALLILLYIAFLYLIKYSNYRTRLFRQEITLIDSESELQDMGDRRSYRLGSIVEYVGTTPVWRVSSVEQLYKRMSWTSMQLTLFVLLTGNSFARKQEPENSEHMLKAVLFDCQPMAPRMLDKIKIPVFLYKNCFRSVSQFMTLGSIPDRVANPTNIEVPFNVRNPIYNLSRVYLLPLNKTSLSRPCPIVSASRRESLYRTLQDWIRIANQSKILWWITYGTLLGSWRDGNMIPYDSDVDISILGSYEKRLRELATDRKSIQKGKFNLVTRPGEHCVTSPGLRLDCGGRNVTSLRDTCSFCGPLARMFRQYGEYIDIYPVHLEVRMDVANNPIEFGYLDEGMDRDRVEPASVIFPLRNCKYMGLNVPCPNDPERFLTSVYGKEFALPKSRCSQETGRWT
;
A
#
# COMPACT_ATOMS: atom_id res chain seq x y z
N MET A 1 81.58 11.93 -25.56
CA MET A 1 80.33 12.69 -25.79
C MET A 1 79.42 12.49 -24.58
N HIS A 2 79.42 13.45 -23.65
CA HIS A 2 78.52 13.45 -22.50
C HIS A 2 77.24 14.21 -22.88
N VAL A 3 76.10 13.51 -22.92
CA VAL A 3 74.78 14.16 -22.98
C VAL A 3 74.40 14.57 -21.56
N SER A 4 74.09 15.85 -21.36
CA SER A 4 73.79 16.41 -20.04
C SER A 4 72.47 15.88 -19.46
N GLU A 5 72.47 15.53 -18.17
CA GLU A 5 71.30 15.05 -17.41
C GLU A 5 70.09 16.00 -17.41
N ALA A 6 70.26 17.25 -17.85
CA ALA A 6 69.19 18.24 -17.96
C ALA A 6 68.13 17.88 -19.02
N ASN A 7 68.51 17.14 -20.09
CA ASN A 7 67.58 16.80 -21.17
C ASN A 7 66.70 15.58 -20.85
N ALA A 8 67.15 14.67 -19.98
CA ALA A 8 66.37 13.50 -19.58
C ALA A 8 65.19 13.85 -18.64
N LYS A 9 65.35 14.85 -17.77
CA LYS A 9 64.29 15.31 -16.86
C LYS A 9 63.18 16.08 -17.59
N LYS A 10 63.50 16.89 -18.61
CA LYS A 10 62.49 17.56 -19.45
C LYS A 10 61.65 16.57 -20.26
N CYS A 11 62.27 15.50 -20.77
CA CYS A 11 61.57 14.46 -21.52
C CYS A 11 60.55 13.72 -20.63
N ARG A 12 60.92 13.36 -19.39
CA ARG A 12 60.00 12.69 -18.44
C ARG A 12 58.76 13.52 -18.07
N TRP A 13 58.91 14.83 -17.87
CA TRP A 13 57.79 15.71 -17.56
C TRP A 13 56.84 15.90 -18.74
N PHE A 14 57.36 15.99 -19.96
CA PHE A 14 56.54 16.13 -21.17
C PHE A 14 55.71 14.87 -21.42
N TYR A 15 56.31 13.67 -21.32
CA TYR A 15 55.61 12.40 -21.52
C TYR A 15 54.58 12.08 -20.41
N CYS A 16 54.86 12.42 -19.14
CA CYS A 16 53.88 12.28 -18.05
C CYS A 16 52.70 13.26 -18.20
N GLY A 17 52.95 14.50 -18.62
CA GLY A 17 51.90 15.49 -18.87
C GLY A 17 50.97 15.08 -20.02
N THR A 18 51.53 14.56 -21.12
CA THR A 18 50.74 14.06 -22.24
C THR A 18 49.92 12.82 -21.88
N ALA A 19 50.47 11.90 -21.07
CA ALA A 19 49.72 10.72 -20.63
C ALA A 19 48.54 11.09 -19.71
N LEU A 20 48.72 12.06 -18.82
CA LEU A 20 47.64 12.56 -17.95
C LEU A 20 46.54 13.24 -18.76
N LEU A 21 46.90 14.06 -19.77
CA LEU A 21 45.93 14.70 -20.66
C LEU A 21 45.15 13.69 -21.50
N ILE A 22 45.80 12.62 -21.98
CA ILE A 22 45.12 11.54 -22.71
C ILE A 22 44.15 10.79 -21.79
N LEU A 23 44.53 10.49 -20.55
CA LEU A 23 43.65 9.84 -19.58
C LEU A 23 42.45 10.71 -19.21
N LEU A 24 42.66 12.02 -19.00
CA LEU A 24 41.57 12.97 -18.73
C LEU A 24 40.64 13.12 -19.95
N TYR A 25 41.18 13.11 -21.17
CA TYR A 25 40.38 13.16 -22.39
C TYR A 25 39.57 11.87 -22.61
N ILE A 26 40.15 10.70 -22.36
CA ILE A 26 39.43 9.42 -22.40
C ILE A 26 38.33 9.38 -21.34
N ALA A 27 38.61 9.83 -20.11
CA ALA A 27 37.60 9.94 -19.05
C ALA A 27 36.47 10.90 -19.43
N PHE A 28 36.80 12.04 -20.05
CA PHE A 28 35.83 13.01 -20.55
C PHE A 28 34.95 12.43 -21.68
N LEU A 29 35.55 11.73 -22.64
CA LEU A 29 34.80 11.02 -23.70
C LEU A 29 33.92 9.91 -23.13
N TYR A 30 34.38 9.20 -22.11
CA TYR A 30 33.58 8.19 -21.41
C TYR A 30 32.40 8.84 -20.69
N LEU A 31 32.60 9.98 -20.03
CA LEU A 31 31.52 10.76 -19.38
C LEU A 31 30.51 11.30 -20.40
N ILE A 32 30.94 11.79 -21.56
CA ILE A 32 30.04 12.23 -22.64
C ILE A 32 29.25 11.04 -23.22
N LYS A 33 29.91 9.92 -23.48
CA LYS A 33 29.26 8.73 -24.04
C LYS A 33 28.27 8.12 -23.04
N TYR A 34 28.61 8.12 -21.74
CA TYR A 34 27.72 7.70 -20.65
C TYR A 34 26.54 8.67 -20.48
N SER A 35 26.77 9.99 -20.60
CA SER A 35 25.72 11.02 -20.61
C SER A 35 24.74 10.86 -21.78
N ASN A 36 25.26 10.53 -22.98
CA ASN A 36 24.46 10.35 -24.19
C ASN A 36 23.69 9.02 -24.23
N TYR A 37 24.23 7.94 -23.64
CA TYR A 37 23.48 6.70 -23.44
C TYR A 37 22.32 6.90 -22.43
N ARG A 38 22.55 7.74 -21.41
CA ARG A 38 21.55 8.12 -20.41
C ARG A 38 20.43 8.98 -20.97
N THR A 39 20.65 9.79 -22.01
CA THR A 39 19.59 10.63 -22.59
C THR A 39 18.65 9.87 -23.54
N ARG A 40 19.12 8.79 -24.19
CA ARG A 40 18.29 8.01 -25.12
C ARG A 40 17.33 7.01 -24.44
N LEU A 41 17.61 6.62 -23.20
CA LEU A 41 16.73 5.78 -22.36
C LEU A 41 15.77 6.58 -21.45
N PHE A 42 15.89 7.92 -21.39
CA PHE A 42 15.22 8.75 -20.38
C PHE A 42 14.32 9.85 -20.95
N ARG A 43 13.49 9.52 -21.93
CA ARG A 43 12.38 10.38 -22.33
C ARG A 43 11.06 9.60 -22.34
N GLN A 44 10.76 8.92 -21.24
CA GLN A 44 9.36 8.76 -20.84
C GLN A 44 9.04 9.96 -19.96
N GLU A 45 8.18 10.85 -20.47
CA GLU A 45 7.62 11.95 -19.70
C GLU A 45 6.85 11.37 -18.51
N ILE A 46 7.46 11.43 -17.33
CA ILE A 46 6.79 11.12 -16.06
C ILE A 46 5.94 12.35 -15.73
N THR A 47 4.68 12.35 -16.12
CA THR A 47 3.68 13.23 -15.52
C THR A 47 3.44 12.78 -14.09
N LEU A 48 4.12 13.41 -13.14
CA LEU A 48 3.89 13.25 -11.70
C LEU A 48 2.52 13.82 -11.37
N ILE A 49 1.68 13.02 -10.74
CA ILE A 49 0.38 13.46 -10.21
C ILE A 49 0.46 13.29 -8.70
N ASP A 50 0.24 14.41 -8.00
CA ASP A 50 0.51 14.74 -6.59
C ASP A 50 1.99 14.97 -6.23
N SER A 51 2.34 16.25 -6.12
CA SER A 51 3.63 16.75 -5.63
C SER A 51 3.65 17.07 -4.12
N GLU A 52 2.62 16.72 -3.36
CA GLU A 52 2.64 16.83 -1.90
C GLU A 52 2.97 15.47 -1.25
N SER A 53 4.18 14.97 -1.54
CA SER A 53 5.27 14.96 -0.56
C SER A 53 5.06 14.74 0.94
N GLU A 54 3.91 14.35 1.51
CA GLU A 54 3.72 14.49 2.96
C GLU A 54 4.37 13.35 3.76
N LEU A 55 5.57 13.60 4.27
CA LEU A 55 6.15 12.85 5.39
C LEU A 55 5.51 13.34 6.70
N GLN A 56 4.67 12.50 7.32
CA GLN A 56 4.00 12.84 8.59
C GLN A 56 4.78 12.30 9.78
N ASP A 57 5.02 13.14 10.78
CA ASP A 57 5.69 12.81 12.04
C ASP A 57 4.64 12.51 13.11
N MET A 58 4.71 11.33 13.70
CA MET A 58 3.76 10.87 14.71
C MET A 58 4.15 11.31 16.14
N GLY A 59 5.21 12.12 16.31
CA GLY A 59 5.62 12.71 17.58
C GLY A 59 6.19 11.69 18.56
N ASP A 60 5.32 11.07 19.35
CA ASP A 60 5.66 10.36 20.59
C ASP A 60 6.45 9.06 20.37
N ARG A 61 6.42 8.51 19.15
CA ARG A 61 7.01 7.20 18.81
C ARG A 61 8.21 7.27 17.88
N ARG A 62 8.68 8.47 17.52
CA ARG A 62 9.67 8.68 16.45
C ARG A 62 9.34 7.86 15.20
N SER A 63 8.04 7.78 14.90
CA SER A 63 7.50 7.07 13.75
C SER A 63 7.13 8.08 12.68
N TYR A 64 7.49 7.77 11.45
CA TYR A 64 7.25 8.62 10.30
C TYR A 64 6.47 7.87 9.23
N ARG A 65 5.31 8.41 8.86
CA ARG A 65 4.48 7.87 7.79
C ARG A 65 4.96 8.36 6.44
N LEU A 66 5.16 7.44 5.52
CA LEU A 66 5.61 7.73 4.17
C LEU A 66 4.43 8.00 3.24
N GLY A 67 4.58 9.04 2.42
CA GLY A 67 3.72 9.34 1.30
C GLY A 67 3.92 8.38 0.14
N SER A 68 2.93 8.38 -0.76
CA SER A 68 3.01 7.66 -2.04
C SER A 68 2.72 8.62 -3.20
N ILE A 69 3.34 8.35 -4.35
CA ILE A 69 3.12 9.07 -5.59
C ILE A 69 2.65 8.11 -6.67
N VAL A 70 1.87 8.65 -7.61
CA VAL A 70 1.53 7.96 -8.84
C VAL A 70 2.58 8.30 -9.89
N GLU A 71 3.26 7.27 -10.40
CA GLU A 71 4.10 7.37 -11.59
C GLU A 71 3.52 6.53 -12.72
N TYR A 72 3.95 6.79 -13.95
CA TYR A 72 3.56 5.97 -15.11
C TYR A 72 4.75 5.13 -15.58
N VAL A 73 4.52 3.83 -15.72
CA VAL A 73 5.45 2.92 -16.40
C VAL A 73 4.80 2.52 -17.72
N GLY A 74 5.22 3.18 -18.80
CA GLY A 74 4.43 3.17 -20.05
C GLY A 74 3.08 3.84 -19.84
N THR A 75 1.98 3.13 -20.10
CA THR A 75 0.61 3.62 -19.89
C THR A 75 0.01 3.20 -18.54
N THR A 76 0.70 2.37 -17.77
CA THR A 76 0.17 1.81 -16.52
C THR A 76 0.54 2.71 -15.35
N PRO A 77 -0.44 3.20 -14.57
CA PRO A 77 -0.16 3.91 -13.32
C PRO A 77 0.37 2.92 -12.29
N VAL A 78 1.51 3.26 -11.70
CA VAL A 78 2.22 2.51 -10.66
C VAL A 78 2.40 3.42 -9.47
N TRP A 79 2.08 2.92 -8.28
CA TRP A 79 2.29 3.67 -7.06
C TRP A 79 3.67 3.38 -6.46
N ARG A 80 4.39 4.45 -6.13
CA ARG A 80 5.71 4.40 -5.53
C ARG A 80 5.74 5.17 -4.23
N VAL A 81 6.67 4.80 -3.35
CA VAL A 81 6.94 5.54 -2.12
C VAL A 81 7.81 6.76 -2.44
N SER A 82 7.31 7.98 -2.17
CA SER A 82 7.96 9.25 -2.56
C SER A 82 8.75 9.93 -1.44
N SER A 83 8.49 9.59 -0.19
CA SER A 83 9.02 10.33 0.97
C SER A 83 10.45 9.94 1.37
N VAL A 84 11.16 9.11 0.59
CA VAL A 84 12.51 8.64 0.93
C VAL A 84 13.52 9.79 1.00
N GLU A 85 13.54 10.65 -0.01
CA GLU A 85 14.44 11.80 -0.03
C GLU A 85 14.11 12.79 1.10
N GLN A 86 12.82 13.00 1.36
CA GLN A 86 12.36 13.89 2.43
C GLN A 86 12.73 13.36 3.80
N LEU A 87 12.57 12.06 4.02
CA LEU A 87 12.97 11.37 5.23
C LEU A 87 14.47 11.50 5.46
N TYR A 88 15.28 11.23 4.43
CA TYR A 88 16.74 11.42 4.48
C TYR A 88 17.13 12.85 4.89
N LYS A 89 16.51 13.86 4.28
CA LYS A 89 16.75 15.28 4.60
C LYS A 89 16.38 15.60 6.04
N ARG A 90 15.17 15.21 6.47
CA ARG A 90 14.62 15.52 7.79
C ARG A 90 15.41 14.85 8.91
N MET A 91 15.77 13.58 8.74
CA MET A 91 16.56 12.84 9.74
C MET A 91 18.04 13.23 9.75
N SER A 92 18.51 13.96 8.74
CA SER A 92 19.93 14.27 8.54
C SER A 92 20.82 13.03 8.51
N TRP A 93 20.37 11.99 7.82
CA TRP A 93 21.02 10.69 7.83
C TRP A 93 22.43 10.67 7.25
N THR A 94 23.28 9.84 7.86
CA THR A 94 24.56 9.42 7.27
C THR A 94 24.35 8.39 6.17
N SER A 95 25.39 8.11 5.39
CA SER A 95 25.40 7.02 4.39
C SER A 95 25.09 5.66 5.02
N MET A 96 25.58 5.41 6.24
CA MET A 96 25.31 4.19 6.98
C MET A 96 23.83 4.06 7.37
N GLN A 97 23.21 5.14 7.85
CA GLN A 97 21.79 5.14 8.21
C GLN A 97 20.89 4.99 6.97
N LEU A 98 21.24 5.61 5.85
CA LEU A 98 20.56 5.39 4.58
C LEU A 98 20.68 3.92 4.14
N THR A 99 21.86 3.33 4.25
CA THR A 99 22.08 1.91 3.92
C THR A 99 21.23 1.00 4.82
N LEU A 100 21.16 1.29 6.12
CA LEU A 100 20.32 0.55 7.06
C LEU A 100 18.84 0.66 6.68
N PHE A 101 18.37 1.86 6.31
CA PHE A 101 17.02 2.04 5.78
C PHE A 101 16.78 1.18 4.53
N VAL A 102 17.70 1.18 3.57
CA VAL A 102 17.58 0.35 2.37
C VAL A 102 17.47 -1.13 2.72
N LEU A 103 18.28 -1.64 3.65
CA LEU A 103 18.19 -3.03 4.11
C LEU A 103 16.82 -3.34 4.77
N LEU A 104 16.29 -2.43 5.59
CA LEU A 104 14.98 -2.58 6.20
C LEU A 104 13.86 -2.59 5.15
N THR A 105 13.91 -1.70 4.15
CA THR A 105 12.96 -1.73 3.03
C THR A 105 13.09 -3.01 2.23
N GLY A 106 14.32 -3.47 1.97
CA GLY A 106 14.66 -4.77 1.39
C GLY A 106 13.93 -5.91 2.07
N ASN A 107 14.13 -6.04 3.38
CA ASN A 107 13.52 -7.11 4.19
C ASN A 107 12.00 -7.01 4.26
N SER A 108 11.45 -5.78 4.24
CA SER A 108 10.01 -5.56 4.32
C SER A 108 9.29 -5.94 3.03
N PHE A 109 9.89 -5.68 1.86
CA PHE A 109 9.33 -5.98 0.55
C PHE A 109 9.81 -7.31 -0.07
N ALA A 110 10.88 -7.94 0.45
CA ALA A 110 11.37 -9.21 -0.06
C ALA A 110 10.32 -10.33 0.11
N ARG A 111 9.94 -10.96 -1.00
CA ARG A 111 9.00 -12.08 -0.99
C ARG A 111 9.78 -13.37 -0.70
N LYS A 112 9.39 -14.12 0.33
CA LYS A 112 9.98 -15.45 0.60
C LYS A 112 9.90 -16.43 -0.58
N GLN A 113 8.95 -16.23 -1.50
CA GLN A 113 8.74 -17.08 -2.68
C GLN A 113 9.70 -16.78 -3.85
N GLU A 114 10.33 -15.60 -3.91
CA GLU A 114 11.31 -15.25 -4.95
C GLU A 114 12.57 -14.60 -4.35
N PRO A 115 13.33 -15.35 -3.53
CA PRO A 115 14.45 -14.81 -2.78
C PRO A 115 15.61 -14.35 -3.67
N GLU A 116 15.93 -15.10 -4.73
CA GLU A 116 17.08 -14.78 -5.62
C GLU A 116 16.86 -13.45 -6.36
N ASN A 117 15.68 -13.25 -6.96
CA ASN A 117 15.34 -11.98 -7.63
C ASN A 117 15.36 -10.80 -6.65
N SER A 118 14.78 -11.00 -5.45
CA SER A 118 14.74 -9.97 -4.41
C SER A 118 16.13 -9.59 -3.93
N GLU A 119 17.03 -10.56 -3.76
CA GLU A 119 18.41 -10.33 -3.35
C GLU A 119 19.22 -9.60 -4.43
N HIS A 120 19.06 -9.99 -5.70
CA HIS A 120 19.68 -9.28 -6.82
C HIS A 120 19.22 -7.83 -6.94
N MET A 121 17.91 -7.57 -6.80
CA MET A 121 17.36 -6.21 -6.79
C MET A 121 17.89 -5.40 -5.61
N LEU A 122 17.92 -5.98 -4.41
CA LEU A 122 18.45 -5.30 -3.22
C LEU A 122 19.94 -4.97 -3.39
N LYS A 123 20.74 -5.88 -3.95
CA LYS A 123 22.16 -5.63 -4.27
C LYS A 123 22.32 -4.45 -5.24
N ALA A 124 21.47 -4.35 -6.27
CA ALA A 124 21.48 -3.23 -7.20
C ALA A 124 21.12 -1.89 -6.51
N VAL A 125 20.08 -1.89 -5.66
CA VAL A 125 19.70 -0.68 -4.89
C VAL A 125 20.82 -0.27 -3.93
N LEU A 126 21.43 -1.22 -3.22
CA LEU A 126 22.56 -0.95 -2.34
C LEU A 126 23.75 -0.37 -3.10
N PHE A 127 24.03 -0.87 -4.32
CA PHE A 127 25.06 -0.31 -5.19
C PHE A 127 24.78 1.15 -5.55
N ASP A 128 23.53 1.49 -5.92
CA ASP A 128 23.13 2.88 -6.21
C ASP A 128 23.17 3.81 -4.98
N CYS A 129 23.11 3.23 -3.79
CA CYS A 129 23.18 3.92 -2.50
C CYS A 129 24.59 3.97 -1.89
N GLN A 130 25.59 3.38 -2.54
CA GLN A 130 26.98 3.57 -2.13
C GLN A 130 27.47 4.96 -2.57
N PRO A 131 28.08 5.74 -1.68
CA PRO A 131 28.70 6.99 -2.10
C PRO A 131 29.85 6.70 -3.07
N MET A 132 30.00 7.54 -4.09
CA MET A 132 31.13 7.46 -5.05
C MET A 132 32.50 7.68 -4.38
N ALA A 133 32.56 8.05 -3.09
CA ALA A 133 33.78 8.32 -2.35
C ALA A 133 34.10 7.20 -1.33
N PRO A 134 35.40 6.92 -1.05
CA PRO A 134 35.84 5.76 -0.27
C PRO A 134 35.24 5.70 1.15
N ARG A 135 35.24 4.49 1.73
CA ARG A 135 34.76 4.07 3.07
C ARG A 135 35.20 4.92 4.28
N MET A 136 35.96 6.00 4.10
CA MET A 136 36.37 6.93 5.17
C MET A 136 35.31 7.99 5.52
N LEU A 137 34.15 8.01 4.85
CA LEU A 137 33.11 9.05 4.99
C LEU A 137 31.81 8.56 5.66
N ASP A 138 31.80 7.41 6.34
CA ASP A 138 30.58 6.80 6.91
C ASP A 138 29.85 7.66 7.95
N LYS A 139 30.52 8.69 8.49
CA LYS A 139 29.97 9.63 9.47
C LYS A 139 29.59 11.00 8.89
N ILE A 140 29.80 11.25 7.59
CA ILE A 140 29.54 12.56 6.98
C ILE A 140 28.19 12.55 6.25
N LYS A 141 27.38 13.59 6.46
CA LYS A 141 26.16 13.84 5.69
C LYS A 141 26.53 14.21 4.26
N ILE A 142 26.11 13.41 3.30
CA ILE A 142 26.43 13.64 1.89
C ILE A 142 25.32 14.50 1.26
N PRO A 143 25.68 15.46 0.38
CA PRO A 143 24.71 16.26 -0.34
C PRO A 143 23.66 15.41 -1.08
N VAL A 144 22.39 15.78 -0.92
CA VAL A 144 21.22 15.06 -1.46
C VAL A 144 21.34 14.74 -2.96
N PHE A 145 21.91 15.66 -3.75
CA PHE A 145 22.04 15.48 -5.21
C PHE A 145 22.89 14.26 -5.60
N LEU A 146 23.83 13.83 -4.73
CA LEU A 146 24.65 12.65 -4.95
C LEU A 146 23.87 11.34 -4.74
N TYR A 147 22.78 11.38 -3.96
CA TYR A 147 21.90 10.23 -3.71
C TYR A 147 20.64 10.21 -4.56
N LYS A 148 20.52 11.07 -5.57
CA LYS A 148 19.34 11.11 -6.44
C LYS A 148 19.03 9.76 -7.11
N ASN A 149 20.08 9.02 -7.51
CA ASN A 149 19.92 7.68 -8.06
C ASN A 149 19.48 6.68 -6.99
N CYS A 150 20.12 6.69 -5.81
CA CYS A 150 19.71 5.88 -4.66
C CYS A 150 18.23 6.05 -4.32
N PHE A 151 17.77 7.29 -4.10
CA PHE A 151 16.37 7.55 -3.75
C PHE A 151 15.42 7.03 -4.82
N ARG A 152 15.76 7.23 -6.10
CA ARG A 152 14.99 6.68 -7.20
C ARG A 152 14.94 5.15 -7.17
N SER A 153 16.08 4.49 -7.00
CA SER A 153 16.17 3.02 -6.98
C SER A 153 15.42 2.43 -5.79
N VAL A 154 15.51 3.07 -4.62
CA VAL A 154 14.76 2.69 -3.42
C VAL A 154 13.24 2.88 -3.63
N SER A 155 12.81 4.02 -4.17
CA SER A 155 11.40 4.25 -4.53
C SER A 155 10.90 3.27 -5.60
N GLN A 156 11.78 2.85 -6.52
CA GLN A 156 11.44 1.87 -7.54
C GLN A 156 11.26 0.47 -6.97
N PHE A 157 12.14 0.09 -6.04
CA PHE A 157 12.07 -1.14 -5.28
C PHE A 157 10.81 -1.22 -4.41
N MET A 158 10.44 -0.11 -3.76
CA MET A 158 9.20 0.02 -2.98
C MET A 158 7.98 0.31 -3.87
N THR A 159 7.70 -0.59 -4.82
CA THR A 159 6.46 -0.52 -5.61
C THR A 159 5.29 -1.11 -4.83
N LEU A 160 4.19 -0.37 -4.76
CA LEU A 160 2.96 -0.80 -4.08
C LEU A 160 2.03 -1.58 -5.02
N GLY A 161 2.47 -1.79 -6.27
CA GLY A 161 1.71 -2.39 -7.35
C GLY A 161 1.13 -1.33 -8.31
N SER A 162 0.33 -1.81 -9.26
CA SER A 162 -0.50 -1.02 -10.16
C SER A 162 -1.98 -1.24 -9.86
N ILE A 163 -2.86 -0.39 -10.41
CA ILE A 163 -4.29 -0.70 -10.42
C ILE A 163 -4.39 -2.00 -11.22
N PRO A 164 -4.95 -3.11 -10.70
CA PRO A 164 -5.01 -4.30 -11.51
C PRO A 164 -5.92 -4.04 -12.72
N ASP A 165 -5.35 -4.08 -13.93
CA ASP A 165 -6.03 -3.75 -15.19
C ASP A 165 -7.36 -4.53 -15.39
N ARG A 166 -7.47 -5.71 -14.76
CA ARG A 166 -8.66 -6.59 -14.82
C ARG A 166 -9.82 -6.17 -13.92
N VAL A 167 -9.57 -5.33 -12.91
CA VAL A 167 -10.63 -4.72 -12.08
C VAL A 167 -11.36 -3.66 -12.90
N ALA A 168 -10.65 -2.98 -13.80
CA ALA A 168 -11.11 -1.83 -14.56
C ALA A 168 -11.68 -2.13 -15.95
N ASN A 169 -11.82 -3.40 -16.38
CA ASN A 169 -12.46 -3.69 -17.67
C ASN A 169 -13.94 -3.24 -17.58
N PRO A 170 -14.42 -2.29 -18.41
CA PRO A 170 -15.79 -1.76 -18.31
C PRO A 170 -16.86 -2.88 -18.40
N THR A 171 -16.57 -3.91 -19.21
CA THR A 171 -17.41 -5.12 -19.34
C THR A 171 -17.51 -5.95 -18.06
N ASN A 172 -16.65 -5.70 -17.06
CA ASN A 172 -16.67 -6.35 -15.75
C ASN A 172 -17.38 -5.57 -14.64
N ILE A 173 -17.40 -4.23 -14.70
CA ILE A 173 -17.93 -3.39 -13.61
C ILE A 173 -19.42 -3.11 -13.75
N GLU A 174 -20.01 -3.21 -14.95
CA GLU A 174 -21.44 -2.94 -15.15
C GLU A 174 -22.32 -4.19 -15.11
N VAL A 175 -21.72 -5.35 -14.85
CA VAL A 175 -22.47 -6.60 -14.84
C VAL A 175 -23.43 -6.62 -13.67
N PRO A 176 -24.74 -6.88 -13.89
CA PRO A 176 -25.72 -6.97 -12.82
C PRO A 176 -25.38 -8.05 -11.78
N PHE A 177 -25.73 -7.81 -10.53
CA PHE A 177 -25.49 -8.71 -9.40
C PHE A 177 -26.00 -10.15 -9.67
N ASN A 178 -27.21 -10.27 -10.22
CA ASN A 178 -27.82 -11.55 -10.55
C ASN A 178 -27.12 -12.33 -11.67
N VAL A 179 -26.25 -11.70 -12.46
CA VAL A 179 -25.48 -12.40 -13.51
C VAL A 179 -24.23 -13.05 -12.92
N ARG A 180 -23.53 -12.36 -12.02
CA ARG A 180 -22.25 -12.83 -11.45
C ARG A 180 -22.36 -13.55 -10.12
N ASN A 181 -23.44 -13.32 -9.39
CA ASN A 181 -23.63 -13.89 -8.06
C ASN A 181 -25.11 -14.29 -7.82
N PRO A 182 -25.74 -15.05 -8.76
CA PRO A 182 -27.17 -15.38 -8.70
C PRO A 182 -27.56 -16.19 -7.46
N ILE A 183 -26.64 -17.00 -6.93
CA ILE A 183 -26.91 -17.95 -5.86
C ILE A 183 -25.83 -17.80 -4.80
N TYR A 184 -26.27 -17.65 -3.54
CA TYR A 184 -25.38 -17.73 -2.40
C TYR A 184 -25.12 -19.20 -2.07
N ASN A 185 -24.00 -19.75 -2.53
CA ASN A 185 -23.64 -21.12 -2.18
C ASN A 185 -23.00 -21.15 -0.79
N LEU A 186 -23.72 -21.68 0.20
CA LEU A 186 -23.22 -21.80 1.56
C LEU A 186 -22.25 -22.98 1.67
N SER A 187 -20.97 -22.69 1.85
CA SER A 187 -19.95 -23.72 2.01
C SER A 187 -20.16 -24.57 3.27
N ARG A 188 -19.79 -25.85 3.18
CA ARG A 188 -19.93 -26.82 4.28
C ARG A 188 -19.12 -26.44 5.51
N VAL A 189 -18.08 -25.61 5.36
CA VAL A 189 -17.28 -25.11 6.49
C VAL A 189 -18.16 -24.38 7.53
N TYR A 190 -19.25 -23.77 7.07
CA TYR A 190 -20.22 -23.06 7.90
C TYR A 190 -21.29 -23.95 8.52
N LEU A 191 -21.31 -25.25 8.26
CA LEU A 191 -22.36 -26.15 8.72
C LEU A 191 -21.85 -27.06 9.84
N LEU A 192 -22.65 -27.24 10.88
CA LEU A 192 -22.43 -28.31 11.86
C LEU A 192 -22.80 -29.67 11.24
N PRO A 193 -22.17 -30.77 11.68
CA PRO A 193 -22.56 -32.11 11.25
C PRO A 193 -24.05 -32.36 11.51
N LEU A 194 -24.75 -32.84 10.48
CA LEU A 194 -26.16 -33.21 10.58
C LEU A 194 -26.29 -34.70 10.92
N ASN A 195 -27.09 -35.04 11.92
CA ASN A 195 -27.44 -36.44 12.17
C ASN A 195 -28.35 -36.97 11.05
N LYS A 196 -28.11 -38.19 10.56
CA LYS A 196 -28.77 -38.75 9.36
C LYS A 196 -30.29 -38.86 9.50
N THR A 197 -30.82 -38.86 10.72
CA THR A 197 -32.25 -38.98 11.01
C THR A 197 -32.96 -37.63 11.21
N SER A 198 -32.21 -36.52 11.24
CA SER A 198 -32.75 -35.19 11.52
C SER A 198 -33.23 -34.48 10.25
N LEU A 199 -34.38 -33.80 10.33
CA LEU A 199 -34.89 -32.96 9.23
C LEU A 199 -34.00 -31.71 9.08
N SER A 200 -33.45 -31.49 7.88
CA SER A 200 -32.60 -30.34 7.58
C SER A 200 -33.41 -29.05 7.44
N ARG A 201 -33.07 -28.03 8.22
CA ARG A 201 -33.58 -26.66 8.14
C ARG A 201 -32.56 -25.74 7.47
N PRO A 202 -33.01 -24.76 6.66
CA PRO A 202 -32.11 -23.81 6.02
C PRO A 202 -31.51 -22.84 7.04
N CYS A 203 -30.25 -22.48 6.82
CA CYS A 203 -29.54 -21.49 7.62
C CYS A 203 -29.84 -20.08 7.10
N PRO A 204 -30.11 -19.10 7.98
CA PRO A 204 -30.30 -17.73 7.55
C PRO A 204 -28.99 -17.19 6.98
N ILE A 205 -29.07 -16.57 5.81
CA ILE A 205 -27.94 -15.90 5.14
C ILE A 205 -28.27 -14.42 4.96
N VAL A 206 -27.25 -13.61 4.71
CA VAL A 206 -27.43 -12.21 4.31
C VAL A 206 -28.40 -12.13 3.12
N SER A 207 -29.40 -11.25 3.23
CA SER A 207 -30.44 -11.11 2.21
C SER A 207 -29.84 -10.76 0.84
N ALA A 208 -30.49 -11.23 -0.22
CA ALA A 208 -30.08 -10.91 -1.60
C ALA A 208 -30.08 -9.39 -1.86
N SER A 209 -31.05 -8.65 -1.31
CA SER A 209 -31.15 -7.19 -1.46
C SER A 209 -29.97 -6.46 -0.83
N ARG A 210 -29.56 -6.85 0.38
CA ARG A 210 -28.40 -6.25 1.06
C ARG A 210 -27.12 -6.54 0.29
N ARG A 211 -26.94 -7.79 -0.14
CA ARG A 211 -25.79 -8.18 -0.96
C ARG A 211 -25.74 -7.42 -2.28
N GLU A 212 -26.87 -7.24 -2.96
CA GLU A 212 -26.95 -6.44 -4.18
C GLU A 212 -26.59 -4.97 -3.92
N SER A 213 -27.07 -4.39 -2.81
CA SER A 213 -26.76 -3.02 -2.41
C SER A 213 -25.25 -2.81 -2.16
N LEU A 214 -24.62 -3.72 -1.41
CA LEU A 214 -23.17 -3.72 -1.17
C LEU A 214 -22.38 -3.93 -2.47
N TYR A 215 -22.83 -4.86 -3.32
CA TYR A 215 -22.22 -5.11 -4.64
C TYR A 215 -22.22 -3.87 -5.52
N ARG A 216 -23.36 -3.17 -5.64
CA ARG A 216 -23.48 -1.93 -6.42
C ARG A 216 -22.64 -0.81 -5.82
N THR A 217 -22.58 -0.70 -4.49
CA THR A 217 -21.74 0.27 -3.79
C THR A 217 -20.25 0.01 -4.09
N LEU A 218 -19.82 -1.25 -4.10
CA LEU A 218 -18.46 -1.64 -4.45
C LEU A 218 -18.13 -1.35 -5.93
N GLN A 219 -19.09 -1.56 -6.85
CA GLN A 219 -18.93 -1.16 -8.26
C GLN A 219 -18.73 0.34 -8.42
N ASP A 220 -19.51 1.16 -7.69
CA ASP A 220 -19.35 2.63 -7.68
C ASP A 220 -17.97 3.04 -7.15
N TRP A 221 -17.53 2.42 -6.05
CA TRP A 221 -16.20 2.63 -5.50
C TRP A 221 -15.08 2.31 -6.49
N ILE A 222 -15.16 1.18 -7.19
CA ILE A 222 -14.15 0.78 -8.18
C ILE A 222 -13.95 1.90 -9.21
N ARG A 223 -15.04 2.52 -9.69
CA ARG A 223 -14.96 3.63 -10.66
C ARG A 223 -14.32 4.86 -10.02
N ILE A 224 -14.76 5.26 -8.83
CA ILE A 224 -14.26 6.43 -8.11
C ILE A 224 -12.78 6.29 -7.78
N ALA A 225 -12.36 5.13 -7.24
CA ALA A 225 -10.97 4.86 -6.88
C ALA A 225 -10.06 4.88 -8.11
N ASN A 226 -10.52 4.36 -9.26
CA ASN A 226 -9.76 4.40 -10.50
C ASN A 226 -9.61 5.84 -11.04
N GLN A 227 -10.71 6.59 -11.12
CA GLN A 227 -10.70 8.00 -11.54
C GLN A 227 -9.82 8.87 -10.64
N SER A 228 -9.88 8.59 -9.33
CA SER A 228 -9.14 9.30 -8.30
C SER A 228 -7.76 8.70 -8.04
N LYS A 229 -7.33 7.66 -8.77
CA LYS A 229 -6.01 7.00 -8.63
C LYS A 229 -5.67 6.58 -7.19
N ILE A 230 -6.67 6.07 -6.47
CA ILE A 230 -6.55 5.58 -5.09
C ILE A 230 -6.27 4.08 -5.14
N LEU A 231 -5.12 3.65 -4.61
CA LEU A 231 -4.83 2.24 -4.37
C LEU A 231 -5.70 1.75 -3.21
N TRP A 232 -6.39 0.64 -3.43
CA TRP A 232 -7.26 0.03 -2.44
C TRP A 232 -7.22 -1.49 -2.53
N TRP A 233 -7.66 -2.19 -1.49
CA TRP A 233 -7.81 -3.65 -1.47
C TRP A 233 -8.90 -4.09 -0.49
N ILE A 234 -9.46 -5.27 -0.67
CA ILE A 234 -10.37 -5.87 0.32
C ILE A 234 -9.60 -6.32 1.57
N THR A 235 -10.20 -6.17 2.74
CA THR A 235 -9.58 -6.48 4.05
C THR A 235 -10.55 -7.21 4.98
N TYR A 236 -10.12 -7.54 6.20
CA TYR A 236 -10.94 -8.09 7.30
C TYR A 236 -11.94 -9.19 6.87
N GLY A 237 -13.23 -9.07 7.23
CA GLY A 237 -14.25 -10.10 6.99
C GLY A 237 -14.48 -10.31 5.50
N THR A 238 -14.32 -9.25 4.71
CA THR A 238 -14.41 -9.29 3.25
C THR A 238 -13.29 -10.11 2.62
N LEU A 239 -12.05 -9.92 3.05
CA LEU A 239 -10.92 -10.73 2.61
C LEU A 239 -11.08 -12.19 3.04
N LEU A 240 -11.59 -12.44 4.24
CA LEU A 240 -11.83 -13.78 4.74
C LEU A 240 -12.90 -14.52 3.92
N GLY A 241 -14.01 -13.86 3.62
CA GLY A 241 -15.05 -14.41 2.75
C GLY A 241 -14.55 -14.65 1.32
N SER A 242 -13.73 -13.72 0.80
CA SER A 242 -13.04 -13.89 -0.48
C SER A 242 -12.13 -15.11 -0.49
N TRP A 243 -11.34 -15.31 0.57
CA TRP A 243 -10.41 -16.44 0.69
C TRP A 243 -11.12 -17.79 0.82
N ARG A 244 -12.23 -17.86 1.57
CA ARG A 244 -12.98 -19.12 1.77
C ARG A 244 -13.76 -19.52 0.53
N ASP A 245 -14.68 -18.65 0.11
CA ASP A 245 -15.72 -19.01 -0.87
C ASP A 245 -15.80 -18.01 -2.04
N GLY A 246 -14.94 -16.98 -2.06
CA GLY A 246 -15.05 -15.90 -3.03
C GLY A 246 -16.31 -15.05 -2.85
N ASN A 247 -16.92 -15.03 -1.66
CA ASN A 247 -18.20 -14.36 -1.38
C ASN A 247 -18.20 -13.66 -0.01
N MET A 248 -19.28 -12.96 0.32
CA MET A 248 -19.51 -12.43 1.67
C MET A 248 -19.56 -13.58 2.69
N ILE A 249 -19.33 -13.33 3.99
CA ILE A 249 -19.59 -14.33 5.03
C ILE A 249 -21.11 -14.40 5.28
N PRO A 250 -21.71 -15.59 5.56
CA PRO A 250 -23.18 -15.76 5.53
C PRO A 250 -23.96 -14.93 6.56
N TYR A 251 -23.29 -14.54 7.63
CA TYR A 251 -23.86 -13.78 8.75
C TYR A 251 -23.18 -12.41 8.90
N ASP A 252 -22.38 -11.99 7.90
CA ASP A 252 -21.76 -10.68 7.88
C ASP A 252 -22.79 -9.57 7.58
N SER A 253 -22.46 -8.32 7.87
CA SER A 253 -23.36 -7.18 7.65
C SER A 253 -22.91 -6.18 6.60
N ASP A 254 -21.62 -6.15 6.32
CA ASP A 254 -20.91 -5.06 5.66
C ASP A 254 -19.76 -5.60 4.80
N VAL A 255 -19.07 -4.68 4.13
CA VAL A 255 -17.84 -4.96 3.38
C VAL A 255 -16.73 -4.08 3.95
N ASP A 256 -15.50 -4.55 3.92
CA ASP A 256 -14.33 -3.83 4.39
C ASP A 256 -13.31 -3.71 3.27
N ILE A 257 -12.83 -2.50 3.06
CA ILE A 257 -11.69 -2.22 2.20
C ILE A 257 -10.66 -1.39 2.95
N SER A 258 -9.43 -1.43 2.45
CA SER A 258 -8.35 -0.57 2.90
C SER A 258 -7.83 0.29 1.77
N ILE A 259 -7.27 1.44 2.13
CA ILE A 259 -6.50 2.33 1.24
C ILE A 259 -5.15 2.66 1.90
N LEU A 260 -4.22 3.20 1.12
CA LEU A 260 -3.08 3.88 1.75
C LEU A 260 -3.55 5.14 2.47
N GLY A 261 -3.10 5.34 3.71
CA GLY A 261 -3.42 6.53 4.50
C GLY A 261 -2.90 7.83 3.88
N SER A 262 -1.90 7.77 3.00
CA SER A 262 -1.46 8.93 2.20
C SER A 262 -2.52 9.43 1.21
N TYR A 263 -3.62 8.70 0.98
CA TYR A 263 -4.78 9.18 0.21
C TYR A 263 -5.88 9.80 1.07
N GLU A 264 -5.70 9.96 2.37
CA GLU A 264 -6.77 10.46 3.24
C GLU A 264 -7.31 11.83 2.80
N LYS A 265 -6.42 12.78 2.48
CA LYS A 265 -6.80 14.10 1.96
C LYS A 265 -7.69 13.98 0.71
N ARG A 266 -7.24 13.20 -0.27
CA ARG A 266 -7.98 12.92 -1.51
C ARG A 266 -9.32 12.23 -1.23
N LEU A 267 -9.38 11.29 -0.30
CA LEU A 267 -10.63 10.62 0.08
C LEU A 267 -11.63 11.60 0.71
N ARG A 268 -11.16 12.52 1.57
CA ARG A 268 -12.00 13.55 2.20
C ARG A 268 -12.55 14.53 1.18
N GLU A 269 -11.80 14.87 0.14
CA GLU A 269 -12.26 15.72 -0.96
C GLU A 269 -13.38 15.06 -1.79
N LEU A 270 -13.44 13.72 -1.82
CA LEU A 270 -14.50 12.96 -2.48
C LEU A 270 -15.76 12.78 -1.62
N ALA A 271 -15.73 13.20 -0.35
CA ALA A 271 -16.83 12.97 0.57
C ALA A 271 -18.09 13.73 0.13
N THR A 272 -19.23 13.04 0.21
CA THR A 272 -20.56 13.63 0.05
C THR A 272 -20.81 14.59 1.22
N ASP A 273 -21.20 15.83 0.91
CA ASP A 273 -21.72 16.74 1.93
C ASP A 273 -22.89 16.05 2.65
N ARG A 274 -22.83 16.00 3.98
CA ARG A 274 -23.84 15.36 4.82
C ARG A 274 -25.25 15.87 4.54
N LYS A 275 -25.40 17.15 4.20
CA LYS A 275 -26.70 17.74 3.83
C LYS A 275 -27.24 17.23 2.49
N SER A 276 -26.36 16.69 1.65
CA SER A 276 -26.68 16.16 0.32
C SER A 276 -26.80 14.64 0.29
N ILE A 277 -26.72 13.96 1.45
CA ILE A 277 -26.87 12.51 1.52
C ILE A 277 -28.25 12.08 1.02
N GLN A 278 -28.28 11.15 0.08
CA GLN A 278 -29.51 10.62 -0.52
C GLN A 278 -29.57 9.10 -0.46
N LYS A 279 -30.62 8.57 0.16
CA LYS A 279 -30.93 7.13 0.16
C LYS A 279 -31.15 6.64 -1.28
N GLY A 280 -30.54 5.51 -1.63
CA GLY A 280 -30.58 4.91 -2.97
C GLY A 280 -29.49 5.41 -3.94
N LYS A 281 -28.80 6.50 -3.61
CA LYS A 281 -27.64 7.02 -4.35
C LYS A 281 -26.34 6.65 -3.64
N PHE A 282 -25.22 6.70 -4.35
CA PHE A 282 -23.91 6.52 -3.72
C PHE A 282 -23.62 7.71 -2.80
N ASN A 283 -23.22 7.42 -1.56
CA ASN A 283 -22.75 8.41 -0.61
C ASN A 283 -21.41 7.92 -0.04
N LEU A 284 -20.46 8.83 0.12
CA LEU A 284 -19.20 8.61 0.83
C LEU A 284 -19.13 9.60 2.00
N VAL A 285 -18.99 9.11 3.22
CA VAL A 285 -18.91 9.94 4.42
C VAL A 285 -17.62 9.61 5.15
N THR A 286 -16.89 10.61 5.63
CA THR A 286 -15.71 10.42 6.47
C THR A 286 -16.01 10.68 7.94
N ARG A 287 -15.21 10.07 8.83
CA ARG A 287 -15.22 10.45 10.25
C ARG A 287 -14.81 11.91 10.42
N PRO A 288 -15.33 12.61 11.44
CA PRO A 288 -15.08 14.04 11.65
C PRO A 288 -13.69 14.38 12.21
N GLY A 289 -12.97 13.40 12.78
CA GLY A 289 -11.67 13.62 13.41
C GLY A 289 -10.78 12.38 13.35
N GLU A 290 -9.94 12.22 14.38
CA GLU A 290 -9.06 11.07 14.56
C GLU A 290 -9.81 9.77 14.84
N HIS A 291 -9.11 8.64 14.69
CA HIS A 291 -9.61 7.33 15.05
C HIS A 291 -9.93 7.25 16.55
N CYS A 292 -11.09 6.71 16.91
CA CYS A 292 -11.45 6.49 18.30
C CYS A 292 -11.09 5.07 18.75
N VAL A 293 -9.99 4.93 19.51
CA VAL A 293 -9.59 3.65 20.12
C VAL A 293 -10.57 3.25 21.23
N THR A 294 -11.05 4.22 22.01
CA THR A 294 -12.03 4.01 23.08
C THR A 294 -13.24 4.93 22.91
N SER A 295 -14.40 4.49 23.42
CA SER A 295 -15.63 5.27 23.39
C SER A 295 -15.72 6.20 24.61
N PRO A 296 -16.21 7.45 24.48
CA PRO A 296 -16.74 8.07 23.26
C PRO A 296 -15.71 8.88 22.47
N GLY A 297 -15.54 8.56 21.18
CA GLY A 297 -14.86 9.43 20.22
C GLY A 297 -15.81 10.41 19.51
N LEU A 298 -15.24 11.38 18.77
CA LEU A 298 -16.02 12.38 18.02
C LEU A 298 -16.80 11.73 16.87
N ARG A 299 -18.13 11.85 16.89
CA ARG A 299 -19.04 11.29 15.86
C ARG A 299 -20.04 12.35 15.42
N LEU A 300 -20.42 12.28 14.14
CA LEU A 300 -21.50 13.06 13.58
C LEU A 300 -22.57 12.14 13.02
N ASP A 301 -23.84 12.40 13.32
CA ASP A 301 -24.95 11.72 12.64
C ASP A 301 -25.04 12.17 11.17
N CYS A 302 -25.90 11.52 10.37
CA CYS A 302 -26.03 11.85 8.95
C CYS A 302 -26.55 13.29 8.71
N GLY A 303 -27.18 13.92 9.72
CA GLY A 303 -27.55 15.33 9.69
C GLY A 303 -26.42 16.30 10.08
N GLY A 304 -25.25 15.78 10.44
CA GLY A 304 -24.10 16.59 10.86
C GLY A 304 -24.13 17.03 12.33
N ARG A 305 -24.94 16.38 13.18
CA ARG A 305 -25.01 16.70 14.62
C ARG A 305 -24.08 15.80 15.42
N ASN A 306 -23.43 16.37 16.44
CA ASN A 306 -22.62 15.61 17.39
C ASN A 306 -23.47 14.55 18.11
N VAL A 307 -22.95 13.32 18.17
CA VAL A 307 -23.56 12.20 18.89
C VAL A 307 -22.49 11.44 19.67
N THR A 308 -22.86 10.77 20.76
CA THR A 308 -21.93 10.05 21.64
C THR A 308 -21.84 8.55 21.33
N SER A 309 -22.69 8.03 20.45
CA SER A 309 -22.78 6.61 20.09
C SER A 309 -23.14 6.40 18.61
N LEU A 310 -23.12 5.14 18.15
CA LEU A 310 -23.56 4.72 16.81
C LEU A 310 -25.08 4.88 16.64
N ARG A 311 -25.54 6.11 16.46
CA ARG A 311 -26.97 6.45 16.29
C ARG A 311 -27.49 6.09 14.89
N ASP A 312 -26.69 6.32 13.87
CA ASP A 312 -27.01 6.01 12.47
C ASP A 312 -25.76 5.58 11.68
N THR A 313 -25.91 5.38 10.37
CA THR A 313 -24.85 4.94 9.46
C THR A 313 -23.63 5.86 9.47
N CYS A 314 -23.82 7.17 9.67
CA CYS A 314 -22.76 8.17 9.60
C CYS A 314 -22.09 8.43 10.97
N SER A 315 -22.69 7.91 12.04
CA SER A 315 -22.31 8.11 13.45
C SER A 315 -21.11 7.26 13.90
N PHE A 316 -20.06 7.19 13.10
CA PHE A 316 -18.85 6.40 13.37
C PHE A 316 -17.64 7.30 13.66
N CYS A 317 -16.67 6.76 14.41
CA CYS A 317 -15.37 7.40 14.67
C CYS A 317 -14.17 6.46 14.40
N GLY A 318 -14.45 5.21 14.02
CA GLY A 318 -13.59 4.29 13.28
C GLY A 318 -14.54 3.46 12.41
N PRO A 319 -14.30 3.19 11.11
CA PRO A 319 -13.13 3.39 10.23
C PRO A 319 -12.86 4.87 9.80
N LEU A 320 -12.01 5.12 8.78
CA LEU A 320 -11.80 6.46 8.21
C LEU A 320 -13.05 6.95 7.44
N ALA A 321 -13.67 6.08 6.65
CA ALA A 321 -14.86 6.43 5.88
C ALA A 321 -15.83 5.27 5.74
N ARG A 322 -17.08 5.62 5.42
CA ARG A 322 -18.15 4.71 5.02
C ARG A 322 -18.72 5.11 3.69
N MET A 323 -18.90 4.14 2.81
CA MET A 323 -19.67 4.32 1.60
C MET A 323 -20.93 3.47 1.62
N PHE A 324 -22.06 4.03 1.19
CA PHE A 324 -23.34 3.34 1.26
C PHE A 324 -24.36 3.90 0.29
N ARG A 325 -25.28 3.04 -0.13
CA ARG A 325 -26.51 3.41 -0.83
C ARG A 325 -27.74 3.36 0.05
N GLN A 326 -27.74 2.49 1.06
CA GLN A 326 -28.82 2.33 2.02
C GLN A 326 -28.25 2.48 3.43
N TYR A 327 -29.04 3.06 4.32
CA TYR A 327 -28.66 3.13 5.73
C TYR A 327 -28.51 1.71 6.31
N GLY A 328 -27.39 1.48 7.00
CA GLY A 328 -27.05 0.19 7.59
C GLY A 328 -26.48 -0.84 6.60
N GLU A 329 -26.23 -0.46 5.34
CA GLU A 329 -25.60 -1.30 4.32
C GLU A 329 -24.40 -0.55 3.74
N TYR A 330 -23.29 -0.62 4.47
CA TYR A 330 -22.12 0.20 4.20
C TYR A 330 -20.88 -0.66 3.92
N ILE A 331 -19.93 -0.02 3.26
CA ILE A 331 -18.57 -0.51 3.11
C ILE A 331 -17.66 0.41 3.92
N ASP A 332 -16.92 -0.18 4.86
CA ASP A 332 -15.97 0.50 5.72
C ASP A 332 -14.61 0.65 5.00
N ILE A 333 -13.98 1.83 5.12
CA ILE A 333 -12.69 2.16 4.49
C ILE A 333 -11.64 2.42 5.57
N TYR A 334 -10.68 1.52 5.70
CA TYR A 334 -9.60 1.60 6.69
C TYR A 334 -8.30 2.15 6.10
N PRO A 335 -7.63 3.09 6.77
CA PRO A 335 -6.34 3.58 6.31
C PRO A 335 -5.21 2.64 6.78
N VAL A 336 -4.29 2.34 5.86
CA VAL A 336 -3.05 1.62 6.14
C VAL A 336 -1.86 2.52 5.81
N HIS A 337 -0.96 2.70 6.76
CA HIS A 337 0.18 3.59 6.65
C HIS A 337 1.47 2.80 6.46
N LEU A 338 2.37 3.28 5.60
CA LEU A 338 3.75 2.81 5.59
C LEU A 338 4.54 3.64 6.59
N GLU A 339 5.16 2.99 7.57
CA GLU A 339 5.84 3.66 8.67
C GLU A 339 7.31 3.24 8.75
N VAL A 340 8.17 4.22 9.03
CA VAL A 340 9.56 4.01 9.44
C VAL A 340 9.69 4.44 10.90
N ARG A 341 10.20 3.54 11.74
CA ARG A 341 10.50 3.85 13.14
C ARG A 341 11.98 4.09 13.34
N MET A 342 12.27 5.06 14.19
CA MET A 342 13.63 5.47 14.52
C MET A 342 13.95 5.22 15.99
N ASP A 343 15.23 4.99 16.28
CA ASP A 343 15.74 5.04 17.65
C ASP A 343 16.04 6.47 18.12
N VAL A 344 16.68 6.57 19.30
CA VAL A 344 17.00 7.86 19.90
C VAL A 344 18.03 8.69 19.13
N ALA A 345 18.83 8.03 18.29
CA ALA A 345 19.89 8.60 17.47
C ALA A 345 19.48 8.74 15.98
N ASN A 346 18.17 8.68 15.70
CA ASN A 346 17.59 8.70 14.35
C ASN A 346 18.05 7.54 13.46
N ASN A 347 18.53 6.42 14.02
CA ASN A 347 18.76 5.22 13.22
C ASN A 347 17.41 4.59 12.86
N PRO A 348 17.17 4.25 11.59
CA PRO A 348 16.00 3.47 11.22
C PRO A 348 16.11 2.06 11.81
N ILE A 349 15.07 1.62 12.52
CA ILE A 349 15.04 0.32 13.21
C ILE A 349 13.96 -0.62 12.67
N GLU A 350 12.83 -0.07 12.20
CA GLU A 350 11.74 -0.85 11.62
C GLU A 350 11.14 -0.13 10.42
N PHE A 351 10.68 -0.92 9.45
CA PHE A 351 9.92 -0.42 8.30
C PHE A 351 8.88 -1.44 7.83
N GLY A 352 7.67 -0.97 7.52
CA GLY A 352 6.58 -1.80 7.03
C GLY A 352 5.26 -1.04 7.07
N TYR A 353 4.15 -1.76 7.27
CA TYR A 353 2.83 -1.17 7.35
C TYR A 353 2.24 -1.21 8.77
N LEU A 354 1.36 -0.24 9.04
CA LEU A 354 0.52 -0.16 10.22
C LEU A 354 -0.93 0.03 9.75
N ASP A 355 -1.81 -0.84 10.24
CA ASP A 355 -3.26 -0.76 9.98
C ASP A 355 -3.93 -0.09 11.17
N GLU A 356 -4.53 1.08 10.94
CA GLU A 356 -5.18 1.86 12.00
C GLU A 356 -6.37 1.10 12.62
N GLY A 357 -6.98 0.17 11.89
CA GLY A 357 -8.10 -0.62 12.38
C GLY A 357 -7.71 -1.74 13.36
N MET A 358 -6.42 -2.06 13.51
CA MET A 358 -5.98 -3.19 14.34
C MET A 358 -5.58 -2.84 15.77
N ASP A 359 -5.56 -1.55 16.16
CA ASP A 359 -5.07 -1.05 17.47
C ASP A 359 -3.80 -1.79 17.93
N ARG A 360 -2.77 -1.78 17.08
CA ARG A 360 -1.49 -2.45 17.31
C ARG A 360 -0.33 -1.50 17.23
N ASP A 361 0.60 -1.69 18.17
CA ASP A 361 1.87 -0.98 18.21
C ASP A 361 2.97 -1.66 17.40
N ARG A 362 2.66 -2.63 16.54
CA ARG A 362 3.66 -3.37 15.76
C ARG A 362 3.56 -3.06 14.27
N VAL A 363 4.71 -2.79 13.66
CA VAL A 363 4.84 -2.69 12.20
C VAL A 363 4.98 -4.09 11.61
N GLU A 364 4.17 -4.40 10.60
CA GLU A 364 4.21 -5.67 9.87
C GLU A 364 4.89 -5.49 8.50
N PRO A 365 5.55 -6.50 7.93
CA PRO A 365 6.24 -6.35 6.65
C PRO A 365 5.31 -5.93 5.51
N ALA A 366 5.73 -4.93 4.72
CA ALA A 366 4.95 -4.41 3.60
C ALA A 366 4.62 -5.48 2.55
N SER A 367 5.47 -6.51 2.41
CA SER A 367 5.29 -7.67 1.53
C SER A 367 4.05 -8.52 1.83
N VAL A 368 3.43 -8.38 3.01
CA VAL A 368 2.15 -9.02 3.33
C VAL A 368 1.04 -8.43 2.47
N ILE A 369 1.06 -7.11 2.26
CA ILE A 369 0.06 -6.39 1.47
C ILE A 369 0.54 -6.24 0.02
N PHE A 370 1.77 -5.80 -0.20
CA PHE A 370 2.26 -5.38 -1.51
C PHE A 370 3.25 -6.38 -2.15
N PRO A 371 3.30 -6.47 -3.49
CA PRO A 371 2.33 -5.88 -4.43
C PRO A 371 0.96 -6.56 -4.29
N LEU A 372 -0.12 -5.80 -4.53
CA LEU A 372 -1.47 -6.39 -4.48
C LEU A 372 -1.63 -7.50 -5.52
N ARG A 373 -2.54 -8.45 -5.24
CA ARG A 373 -2.97 -9.49 -6.19
C ARG A 373 -4.46 -9.39 -6.47
N ASN A 374 -4.94 -10.13 -7.45
CA ASN A 374 -6.37 -10.23 -7.76
C ASN A 374 -7.03 -11.38 -6.97
N CYS A 375 -8.11 -11.07 -6.27
CA CYS A 375 -8.99 -12.04 -5.61
C CYS A 375 -10.41 -12.00 -6.20
N LYS A 376 -11.17 -13.07 -5.96
CA LYS A 376 -12.61 -13.13 -6.28
C LYS A 376 -13.43 -12.71 -5.06
N TYR A 377 -14.35 -11.79 -5.23
CA TYR A 377 -15.31 -11.43 -4.19
C TYR A 377 -16.65 -11.10 -4.80
N MET A 378 -17.70 -11.84 -4.41
CA MET A 378 -19.06 -11.68 -4.92
C MET A 378 -19.16 -11.71 -6.46
N GLY A 379 -18.29 -12.47 -7.12
CA GLY A 379 -18.20 -12.56 -8.58
C GLY A 379 -17.39 -11.43 -9.26
N LEU A 380 -16.89 -10.44 -8.50
CA LEU A 380 -15.96 -9.42 -8.98
C LEU A 380 -14.51 -9.92 -8.88
N ASN A 381 -13.64 -9.39 -9.74
CA ASN A 381 -12.20 -9.41 -9.51
C ASN A 381 -11.84 -8.13 -8.76
N VAL A 382 -11.26 -8.26 -7.58
CA VAL A 382 -10.91 -7.12 -6.72
C VAL A 382 -9.46 -7.24 -6.23
N PRO A 383 -8.77 -6.12 -5.99
CA PRO A 383 -7.45 -6.14 -5.36
C PRO A 383 -7.53 -6.68 -3.93
N CYS A 384 -6.56 -7.51 -3.55
CA CYS A 384 -6.38 -8.06 -2.21
C CYS A 384 -4.89 -8.09 -1.84
N PRO A 385 -4.53 -8.26 -0.56
CA PRO A 385 -3.15 -8.40 -0.11
C PRO A 385 -2.38 -9.49 -0.86
N ASN A 386 -1.07 -9.30 -1.02
CA ASN A 386 -0.14 -10.25 -1.63
C ASN A 386 -0.18 -11.63 -0.96
N ASP A 387 -0.25 -11.63 0.38
CA ASP A 387 -0.33 -12.81 1.23
C ASP A 387 -1.55 -12.72 2.17
N PRO A 388 -2.76 -13.07 1.68
CA PRO A 388 -3.98 -13.03 2.47
C PRO A 388 -3.95 -13.96 3.68
N GLU A 389 -3.26 -15.09 3.61
CA GLU A 389 -3.20 -16.04 4.72
C GLU A 389 -2.42 -15.44 5.88
N ARG A 390 -1.27 -14.83 5.60
CA ARG A 390 -0.50 -14.12 6.62
C ARG A 390 -1.25 -12.91 7.17
N PHE A 391 -1.93 -12.14 6.32
CA PHE A 391 -2.76 -11.03 6.76
C PHE A 391 -3.89 -11.52 7.68
N LEU A 392 -4.68 -12.50 7.25
CA LEU A 392 -5.80 -13.06 8.02
C LEU A 392 -5.34 -13.74 9.31
N THR A 393 -4.18 -14.41 9.30
CA THR A 393 -3.55 -14.96 10.50
C THR A 393 -3.19 -13.85 11.48
N SER A 394 -2.69 -12.71 10.98
CA SER A 394 -2.38 -11.57 11.84
C SER A 394 -3.66 -11.01 12.47
N VAL A 395 -4.76 -10.88 11.73
CA VAL A 395 -6.02 -10.30 12.22
C VAL A 395 -6.76 -11.26 13.17
N TYR A 396 -6.99 -12.50 12.74
CA TYR A 396 -7.90 -13.45 13.38
C TYR A 396 -7.20 -14.62 14.09
N GLY A 397 -5.87 -14.72 14.00
CA GLY A 397 -5.09 -15.83 14.55
C GLY A 397 -4.96 -17.03 13.60
N LYS A 398 -4.23 -18.06 14.02
CA LYS A 398 -3.91 -19.24 13.18
C LYS A 398 -5.14 -20.02 12.72
N GLU A 399 -6.21 -19.97 13.50
CA GLU A 399 -7.49 -20.64 13.22
C GLU A 399 -8.44 -19.79 12.37
N PHE A 400 -7.96 -18.72 11.71
CA PHE A 400 -8.79 -17.82 10.91
C PHE A 400 -9.63 -18.54 9.87
N ALA A 401 -9.16 -19.69 9.37
CA ALA A 401 -9.89 -20.49 8.37
C ALA A 401 -11.20 -21.06 8.94
N LEU A 402 -11.28 -21.29 10.26
CA LEU A 402 -12.48 -21.78 10.94
C LEU A 402 -13.48 -20.64 11.14
N PRO A 403 -14.76 -20.82 10.77
CA PRO A 403 -15.76 -19.78 10.98
C PRO A 403 -16.08 -19.63 12.46
N LYS A 404 -16.22 -18.37 12.88
CA LYS A 404 -16.60 -18.00 14.26
C LYS A 404 -17.95 -18.61 14.66
N SER A 405 -18.87 -18.72 13.72
CA SER A 405 -20.18 -19.32 13.95
C SER A 405 -20.46 -20.37 12.88
N ARG A 406 -21.01 -21.50 13.31
CA ARG A 406 -21.47 -22.56 12.41
C ARG A 406 -22.97 -22.72 12.56
N CYS A 407 -23.66 -23.04 11.48
CA CYS A 407 -25.09 -23.24 11.49
C CYS A 407 -25.44 -24.69 11.82
N SER A 408 -26.30 -24.88 12.81
CA SER A 408 -26.98 -26.14 13.06
C SER A 408 -28.13 -26.29 12.06
N GLN A 409 -28.03 -27.25 11.15
CA GLN A 409 -29.11 -27.57 10.23
C GLN A 409 -30.30 -28.26 10.92
N GLU A 410 -30.15 -28.74 12.16
CA GLU A 410 -31.26 -29.27 12.94
C GLU A 410 -32.16 -28.15 13.47
N THR A 411 -31.55 -27.03 13.88
CA THR A 411 -32.25 -25.89 14.47
C THR A 411 -32.50 -24.74 13.48
N GLY A 412 -31.71 -24.65 12.41
CA GLY A 412 -31.68 -23.52 11.48
C GLY A 412 -31.03 -22.26 12.06
N ARG A 413 -30.11 -22.41 13.04
CA ARG A 413 -29.51 -21.29 13.77
C ARG A 413 -27.99 -21.34 13.75
N TRP A 414 -27.38 -20.17 13.70
CA TRP A 414 -25.95 -19.97 13.93
C TRP A 414 -25.64 -20.15 15.41
N THR A 415 -24.59 -20.92 15.70
CA THR A 415 -24.06 -21.21 17.04
C THR A 415 -22.61 -20.83 17.13
#